data_AF-A0A0F8X5E0-F1
#
_entry.id   AF-A0A0F8X5E0-F1
#
_cell.length_a   1.000
_cell.length_b   1.000
_cell.length_c   1.000
_cell.angle_alpha   90.00
_cell.angle_beta   90.00
_cell.angle_gamma   90.00
#
_symmetry.space_group_name_H-M   'P 1'
#
loop_
_entity.id
_entity.type
_entity.pdbx_description
1 polymer ?
#
loop_
_entity_poly.entity_id
_entity_poly.type
_entity_poly.pdbx_seq_one_letter_code
_entity_poly.pdbx_strand_id
1 'polypeptide(L)'
;VTGSPGAVITLDTTAGVVFQLNPQTFPALDMAGADDIHLRNLSGSEFSTSVNLVADITTLADGVTPIGNNKYFNLVIWGGQNRTGQTSHLYCNLPIGQYGKQGDAIVDAEKFSVHTIPNDFRGVGFLIGELTFQFSSGGGGTWALIQERVLLGHFPILIPGGGTTTIISTFVDSSFEIFGNLDDTKRIAFQADSITTGTTRIITMADVNVDLADIATNNAKVSNVTHTGDVTGATALTLDLNNLGTETSIASGDFLAMVDITDSGSEKITFDNLQANIVKTGALNSGSITSGFGNIDIGSSTIDAGTIDGTAVTATTQLVSNIWKDINALDVKAEYTGSQTGHADFDGTDDSVSIADREEYDGTGVF
;
A
#
# COMPACT_ATOMS: atom_id res chain seq x y z
N VAL A 1 -22.37 -11.66 -53.81
CA VAL A 1 -23.77 -11.28 -54.12
C VAL A 1 -23.94 -11.08 -55.61
N THR A 2 -24.91 -11.72 -56.23
CA THR A 2 -25.21 -11.65 -57.67
C THR A 2 -26.57 -11.00 -57.90
N GLY A 3 -26.74 -10.32 -59.04
CA GLY A 3 -28.00 -9.69 -59.44
C GLY A 3 -28.27 -8.29 -58.87
N SER A 4 -27.35 -7.71 -58.08
CA SER A 4 -27.49 -6.35 -57.54
C SER A 4 -26.94 -5.26 -58.49
N PRO A 5 -27.65 -4.15 -58.73
CA PRO A 5 -29.02 -3.88 -58.30
C PRO A 5 -30.04 -4.62 -59.18
N GLY A 6 -31.06 -5.22 -58.58
CA GLY A 6 -32.04 -5.98 -59.36
C GLY A 6 -33.21 -6.53 -58.54
N ALA A 7 -34.19 -7.08 -59.26
CA ALA A 7 -35.37 -7.75 -58.69
C ALA A 7 -35.11 -9.22 -58.33
N VAL A 8 -33.90 -9.71 -58.61
CA VAL A 8 -33.43 -11.04 -58.22
C VAL A 8 -32.07 -10.87 -57.57
N ILE A 9 -31.97 -11.26 -56.30
CA ILE A 9 -30.71 -11.24 -55.55
C ILE A 9 -30.45 -12.64 -55.00
N THR A 10 -29.27 -13.17 -55.31
CA THR A 10 -28.80 -14.46 -54.83
C THR A 10 -27.43 -14.31 -54.15
N LEU A 11 -27.12 -15.23 -53.23
CA LEU A 11 -25.86 -15.27 -52.50
C LEU A 11 -25.12 -16.57 -52.79
N ASP A 12 -23.89 -16.43 -53.25
CA ASP A 12 -23.03 -17.58 -53.53
C ASP A 12 -21.82 -17.51 -52.61
N THR A 13 -21.42 -18.66 -52.08
CA THR A 13 -20.26 -18.80 -51.19
C THR A 13 -19.24 -19.73 -51.81
N THR A 14 -17.96 -19.44 -51.55
CA THR A 14 -16.87 -20.33 -51.95
C THR A 14 -16.57 -21.34 -50.84
N ALA A 15 -16.01 -22.49 -51.21
CA ALA A 15 -15.63 -23.51 -50.23
C ALA A 15 -14.52 -22.98 -49.29
N GLY A 16 -14.61 -23.34 -48.01
CA GLY A 16 -13.68 -22.87 -46.98
C GLY A 16 -13.50 -23.86 -45.83
N VAL A 17 -12.54 -23.58 -44.95
CA VAL A 17 -12.32 -24.37 -43.72
C VAL A 17 -12.80 -23.57 -42.52
N VAL A 18 -13.69 -24.17 -41.73
CA VAL A 18 -14.25 -23.59 -40.51
C VAL A 18 -13.58 -24.26 -39.32
N PHE A 19 -13.01 -23.44 -38.43
CA PHE A 19 -12.36 -23.90 -37.21
C PHE A 19 -13.34 -23.85 -36.03
N GLN A 20 -14.00 -24.98 -35.77
CA GLN A 20 -14.82 -25.22 -34.58
C GLN A 20 -14.01 -26.05 -33.57
N LEU A 21 -14.64 -27.00 -32.86
CA LEU A 21 -13.90 -27.97 -32.02
C LEU A 21 -12.88 -28.78 -32.85
N ASN A 22 -13.23 -29.08 -34.11
CA ASN A 22 -12.32 -29.63 -35.11
C ASN A 22 -12.45 -28.85 -36.43
N PRO A 23 -11.41 -28.80 -37.26
CA PRO A 23 -11.51 -28.21 -38.59
C PRO A 23 -12.53 -28.96 -39.46
N GLN A 24 -13.42 -28.21 -40.12
CA GLN A 24 -14.43 -28.76 -41.03
C GLN A 24 -14.42 -28.01 -42.35
N THR A 25 -14.53 -28.71 -43.48
CA THR A 25 -14.71 -28.06 -44.79
C THR A 25 -16.18 -27.69 -45.00
N PHE A 26 -16.47 -26.39 -45.18
CA PHE A 26 -17.77 -25.91 -45.65
C PHE A 26 -17.75 -25.88 -47.20
N PRO A 27 -18.74 -26.49 -47.88
CA PRO A 27 -18.79 -26.54 -49.33
C PRO A 27 -19.08 -25.16 -49.93
N ALA A 28 -18.81 -25.00 -51.23
CA ALA A 28 -19.36 -23.87 -51.98
C ALA A 28 -20.87 -24.09 -52.12
N LEU A 29 -21.66 -23.04 -51.92
CA LEU A 29 -23.12 -23.05 -52.10
C LEU A 29 -23.50 -21.94 -53.08
N ASP A 30 -24.39 -22.26 -54.03
CA ASP A 30 -24.80 -21.41 -55.14
C ASP A 30 -26.34 -21.28 -55.16
N MET A 31 -26.84 -20.14 -54.70
CA MET A 31 -28.28 -19.84 -54.67
C MET A 31 -28.85 -19.55 -56.07
N ALA A 32 -28.03 -19.11 -57.03
CA ALA A 32 -28.48 -18.95 -58.41
C ALA A 32 -28.66 -20.30 -59.13
N GLY A 33 -28.00 -21.33 -58.62
CA GLY A 33 -28.07 -22.71 -59.08
C GLY A 33 -29.15 -23.54 -58.38
N ALA A 34 -28.75 -24.55 -57.63
CA ALA A 34 -29.64 -25.54 -57.03
C ALA A 34 -29.76 -25.43 -55.50
N ASP A 35 -28.95 -24.58 -54.87
CA ASP A 35 -28.94 -24.41 -53.42
C ASP A 35 -29.92 -23.31 -52.97
N ASP A 36 -30.20 -23.27 -51.67
CA ASP A 36 -31.10 -22.31 -51.05
C ASP A 36 -30.48 -21.65 -49.81
N ILE A 37 -31.16 -20.61 -49.32
CA ILE A 37 -30.85 -19.99 -48.03
C ILE A 37 -32.05 -20.08 -47.09
N HIS A 38 -31.76 -20.37 -45.83
CA HIS A 38 -32.77 -20.43 -44.78
C HIS A 38 -32.94 -19.04 -44.12
N LEU A 39 -34.07 -18.41 -44.39
CA LEU A 39 -34.49 -17.15 -43.81
C LEU A 39 -35.06 -17.37 -42.40
N ARG A 40 -34.49 -16.68 -41.42
CA ARG A 40 -34.95 -16.74 -40.03
C ARG A 40 -35.95 -15.62 -39.73
N ASN A 41 -37.02 -15.95 -39.00
CA ASN A 41 -38.08 -15.01 -38.56
C ASN A 41 -38.93 -14.43 -39.70
N LEU A 42 -39.07 -15.13 -40.82
CA LEU A 42 -40.13 -14.85 -41.81
C LEU A 42 -41.40 -15.59 -41.36
N SER A 43 -42.53 -14.89 -41.29
CA SER A 43 -43.74 -15.35 -40.59
C SER A 43 -44.17 -16.80 -40.89
N GLY A 44 -44.49 -17.56 -39.83
CA GLY A 44 -45.10 -18.90 -39.94
C GLY A 44 -44.16 -20.11 -39.98
N SER A 45 -42.84 -19.93 -40.05
CA SER A 45 -41.83 -21.00 -39.91
C SER A 45 -40.59 -20.48 -39.16
N GLU A 46 -39.89 -21.36 -38.44
CA GLU A 46 -38.61 -20.99 -37.79
C GLU A 46 -37.52 -20.71 -38.84
N PHE A 47 -37.58 -21.43 -39.97
CA PHE A 47 -36.73 -21.24 -41.15
C PHE A 47 -37.56 -21.43 -42.42
N SER A 48 -37.49 -20.44 -43.32
CA SER A 48 -38.12 -20.50 -44.65
C SER A 48 -37.03 -20.56 -45.72
N THR A 49 -37.14 -21.48 -46.67
CA THR A 49 -36.19 -21.61 -47.78
C THR A 49 -36.43 -20.49 -48.80
N SER A 50 -35.37 -19.85 -49.30
CA SER A 50 -35.45 -18.83 -50.33
C SER A 50 -34.43 -19.09 -51.43
N VAL A 51 -34.86 -18.87 -52.68
CA VAL A 51 -34.01 -18.86 -53.88
C VAL A 51 -33.95 -17.46 -54.53
N ASN A 52 -34.73 -16.51 -54.02
CA ASN A 52 -34.66 -15.10 -54.39
C ASN A 52 -34.98 -14.21 -53.18
N LEU A 53 -33.95 -13.57 -52.63
CA LEU A 53 -34.10 -12.74 -51.43
C LEU A 53 -35.11 -11.60 -51.61
N VAL A 54 -35.18 -11.00 -52.80
CA VAL A 54 -36.08 -9.86 -53.06
C VAL A 54 -37.54 -10.27 -53.08
N ALA A 55 -37.83 -11.46 -53.60
CA ALA A 55 -39.20 -11.98 -53.68
C ALA A 55 -39.70 -12.43 -52.30
N ASP A 56 -38.82 -13.04 -51.49
CA ASP A 56 -39.22 -13.71 -50.26
C ASP A 56 -39.08 -12.82 -49.02
N ILE A 57 -38.14 -11.87 -48.99
CA ILE A 57 -37.97 -10.90 -47.90
C ILE A 57 -38.73 -9.60 -48.23
N THR A 58 -40.00 -9.57 -47.87
CA THR A 58 -40.86 -8.38 -48.08
C THR A 58 -41.10 -7.56 -46.80
N THR A 59 -40.82 -8.16 -45.63
CA THR A 59 -40.98 -7.54 -44.31
C THR A 59 -39.70 -7.63 -43.49
N LEU A 60 -39.63 -6.86 -42.41
CA LEU A 60 -38.65 -7.02 -41.33
C LEU A 60 -38.87 -8.35 -40.58
N ALA A 61 -37.98 -8.63 -39.63
CA ALA A 61 -38.01 -9.83 -38.79
C ALA A 61 -39.28 -9.96 -37.90
N ASP A 62 -40.10 -8.92 -37.80
CA ASP A 62 -41.40 -8.97 -37.13
C ASP A 62 -42.49 -9.65 -37.99
N GLY A 63 -42.20 -9.92 -39.27
CA GLY A 63 -43.14 -10.52 -40.21
C GLY A 63 -44.32 -9.62 -40.61
N VAL A 64 -44.31 -8.34 -40.21
CA VAL A 64 -45.44 -7.41 -40.36
C VAL A 64 -45.02 -6.10 -41.00
N THR A 65 -43.88 -5.52 -40.61
CA THR A 65 -43.43 -4.21 -41.09
C THR A 65 -42.78 -4.36 -42.46
N PRO A 66 -43.30 -3.73 -43.54
CA PRO A 66 -42.67 -3.81 -44.85
C PRO A 66 -41.33 -3.05 -44.91
N ILE A 67 -40.43 -3.51 -45.76
CA ILE A 67 -39.22 -2.75 -46.12
C ILE A 67 -39.65 -1.53 -46.95
N GLY A 68 -39.39 -0.33 -46.44
CA GLY A 68 -39.87 0.93 -47.02
C GLY A 68 -39.03 1.40 -48.20
N ASN A 69 -39.66 2.09 -49.16
CA ASN A 69 -38.96 2.65 -50.32
C ASN A 69 -37.81 3.60 -49.91
N ASN A 70 -36.66 3.46 -50.56
CA ASN A 70 -35.41 4.17 -50.27
C ASN A 70 -34.90 3.99 -48.84
N LYS A 71 -35.28 2.89 -48.17
CA LYS A 71 -34.73 2.50 -46.87
C LYS A 71 -33.56 1.55 -47.05
N TYR A 72 -32.69 1.57 -46.05
CA TYR A 72 -31.53 0.69 -45.97
C TYR A 72 -31.75 -0.33 -44.86
N PHE A 73 -31.22 -1.52 -45.01
CA PHE A 73 -31.35 -2.58 -44.03
C PHE A 73 -30.16 -3.55 -44.15
N ASN A 74 -29.84 -4.21 -43.05
CA ASN A 74 -28.67 -5.07 -42.93
C ASN A 74 -29.12 -6.52 -42.78
N LEU A 75 -28.63 -7.40 -43.65
CA LEU A 75 -28.82 -8.84 -43.54
C LEU A 75 -27.55 -9.47 -42.97
N VAL A 76 -27.70 -10.34 -41.98
CA VAL A 76 -26.56 -11.07 -41.41
C VAL A 76 -26.60 -12.51 -41.89
N ILE A 77 -25.54 -12.91 -42.58
CA ILE A 77 -25.38 -14.23 -43.19
C ILE A 77 -24.48 -15.09 -42.31
N TRP A 78 -24.92 -16.32 -42.07
CA TRP A 78 -24.19 -17.31 -41.29
C TRP A 78 -24.34 -18.70 -41.90
N GLY A 79 -23.33 -19.54 -41.69
CA GLY A 79 -23.32 -20.93 -42.16
C GLY A 79 -23.56 -21.90 -41.02
N GLY A 80 -24.28 -22.98 -41.30
CA GLY A 80 -24.37 -24.14 -40.42
C GLY A 80 -23.54 -25.29 -40.99
N GLN A 81 -22.54 -25.75 -40.25
CA GLN A 81 -21.76 -26.94 -40.57
C GLN A 81 -21.64 -27.85 -39.36
N ASN A 82 -22.20 -29.05 -39.46
CA ASN A 82 -22.20 -30.03 -38.38
C ASN A 82 -21.01 -30.99 -38.48
N ARG A 83 -20.87 -31.66 -39.64
CA ARG A 83 -19.78 -32.58 -39.93
C ARG A 83 -19.40 -32.52 -41.41
N THR A 84 -18.11 -32.62 -41.71
CA THR A 84 -17.63 -32.81 -43.09
C THR A 84 -18.34 -34.00 -43.75
N GLY A 85 -19.01 -33.74 -44.88
CA GLY A 85 -19.79 -34.73 -45.64
C GLY A 85 -21.30 -34.75 -45.36
N GLN A 86 -21.79 -33.95 -44.41
CA GLN A 86 -23.23 -33.69 -44.24
C GLN A 86 -23.65 -32.43 -45.00
N THR A 87 -24.96 -32.30 -45.26
CA THR A 87 -25.53 -31.11 -45.90
C THR A 87 -25.26 -29.88 -45.04
N SER A 88 -24.59 -28.89 -45.63
CA SER A 88 -24.37 -27.58 -45.04
C SER A 88 -25.41 -26.60 -45.59
N HIS A 89 -25.81 -25.64 -44.78
CA HIS A 89 -26.82 -24.65 -45.19
C HIS A 89 -26.31 -23.23 -44.92
N LEU A 90 -26.74 -22.30 -45.76
CA LEU A 90 -26.68 -20.87 -45.48
C LEU A 90 -27.94 -20.43 -44.76
N TYR A 91 -27.76 -19.49 -43.85
CA TYR A 91 -28.84 -18.89 -43.08
C TYR A 91 -28.73 -17.37 -43.16
N CYS A 92 -29.89 -16.72 -43.14
CA CYS A 92 -30.00 -15.26 -43.14
C CYS A 92 -30.88 -14.81 -41.97
N ASN A 93 -30.32 -13.97 -41.11
CA ASN A 93 -31.10 -13.27 -40.10
C ASN A 93 -31.70 -12.00 -40.73
N LEU A 94 -33.03 -11.89 -40.68
CA LEU A 94 -33.74 -10.69 -41.08
C LEU A 94 -33.48 -9.55 -40.06
N PRO A 95 -33.51 -8.29 -40.52
CA PRO A 95 -33.27 -7.14 -39.66
C PRO A 95 -34.51 -6.83 -38.82
N ILE A 96 -34.31 -6.31 -37.61
CA ILE A 96 -35.41 -5.89 -36.72
C ILE A 96 -35.88 -4.45 -36.99
N GLY A 97 -35.20 -3.74 -37.88
CA GLY A 97 -35.46 -2.34 -38.21
C GLY A 97 -34.85 -1.95 -39.56
N GLN A 98 -35.00 -0.68 -39.93
CA GLN A 98 -34.54 -0.14 -41.19
C GLN A 98 -34.11 1.32 -41.05
N TYR A 99 -33.14 1.74 -41.85
CA TYR A 99 -32.50 3.05 -41.76
C TYR A 99 -33.02 4.02 -42.82
N GLY A 100 -33.08 5.30 -42.44
CA GLY A 100 -33.39 6.39 -43.36
C GLY A 100 -32.20 6.90 -44.17
N LYS A 101 -30.96 6.59 -43.75
CA LYS A 101 -29.73 7.11 -44.35
C LYS A 101 -28.71 5.99 -44.52
N GLN A 102 -27.93 6.06 -45.59
CA GLN A 102 -26.88 5.09 -45.89
C GLN A 102 -25.79 5.04 -44.81
N GLY A 103 -25.38 6.19 -44.29
CA GLY A 103 -24.34 6.28 -43.25
C GLY A 103 -24.72 5.53 -41.98
N ASP A 104 -25.96 5.70 -41.52
CA ASP A 104 -26.50 5.06 -40.32
C ASP A 104 -26.59 3.54 -40.50
N ALA A 105 -26.92 3.07 -41.71
CA ALA A 105 -26.94 1.65 -42.04
C ALA A 105 -25.55 1.02 -42.07
N ILE A 106 -24.55 1.71 -42.62
CA ILE A 106 -23.15 1.23 -42.71
C ILE A 106 -22.55 1.00 -41.31
N VAL A 107 -22.89 1.87 -40.35
CA VAL A 107 -22.39 1.78 -38.98
C VAL A 107 -23.35 1.05 -38.03
N ASP A 108 -24.51 0.58 -38.54
CA ASP A 108 -25.57 -0.05 -37.75
C ASP A 108 -25.97 0.81 -36.53
N ALA A 109 -26.18 2.12 -36.73
CA ALA A 109 -26.27 3.11 -35.65
C ALA A 109 -27.36 2.79 -34.61
N GLU A 110 -28.55 2.38 -35.08
CA GLU A 110 -29.68 1.97 -34.25
C GLU A 110 -29.71 0.46 -33.93
N LYS A 111 -28.67 -0.30 -34.31
CA LYS A 111 -28.48 -1.71 -33.94
C LYS A 111 -29.60 -2.63 -34.45
N PHE A 112 -29.98 -2.49 -35.72
CA PHE A 112 -31.06 -3.28 -36.33
C PHE A 112 -30.58 -4.59 -36.94
N SER A 113 -29.27 -4.75 -37.12
CA SER A 113 -28.67 -6.01 -37.54
C SER A 113 -28.73 -7.07 -36.42
N VAL A 114 -28.94 -8.34 -36.80
CA VAL A 114 -29.09 -9.44 -35.84
C VAL A 114 -27.96 -10.45 -36.04
N HIS A 115 -26.94 -10.40 -35.19
CA HIS A 115 -25.78 -11.33 -35.24
C HIS A 115 -25.94 -12.59 -34.39
N THR A 116 -27.08 -12.74 -33.69
CA THR A 116 -27.31 -13.89 -32.82
C THR A 116 -27.67 -15.13 -33.64
N ILE A 117 -26.90 -16.20 -33.46
CA ILE A 117 -27.20 -17.53 -34.01
C ILE A 117 -28.03 -18.31 -32.95
N PRO A 118 -29.11 -19.02 -33.33
CA PRO A 118 -29.95 -19.76 -32.38
C PRO A 118 -29.18 -20.84 -31.60
N ASN A 119 -29.68 -21.15 -30.39
CA ASN A 119 -29.04 -22.10 -29.48
C ASN A 119 -28.87 -23.51 -30.09
N ASP A 120 -29.78 -23.91 -30.97
CA ASP A 120 -29.75 -25.24 -31.61
C ASP A 120 -28.55 -25.41 -32.55
N PHE A 121 -27.91 -24.29 -32.94
CA PHE A 121 -26.71 -24.28 -33.78
C PHE A 121 -25.42 -24.04 -32.97
N ARG A 122 -25.47 -24.18 -31.64
CA ARG A 122 -24.27 -24.10 -30.80
C ARG A 122 -23.27 -25.18 -31.21
N GLY A 123 -22.05 -24.75 -31.53
CA GLY A 123 -20.96 -25.62 -31.97
C GLY A 123 -20.96 -25.97 -33.46
N VAL A 124 -22.03 -25.64 -34.20
CA VAL A 124 -22.15 -25.92 -35.65
C VAL A 124 -22.35 -24.67 -36.50
N GLY A 125 -22.81 -23.55 -35.93
CA GLY A 125 -23.00 -22.27 -36.63
C GLY A 125 -21.76 -21.36 -36.61
N PHE A 126 -21.56 -20.59 -37.67
CA PHE A 126 -20.49 -19.56 -37.76
C PHE A 126 -20.94 -18.36 -38.60
N LEU A 127 -20.53 -17.14 -38.22
CA LEU A 127 -20.83 -15.93 -38.98
C LEU A 127 -20.00 -15.84 -40.27
N ILE A 128 -20.59 -15.33 -41.36
CA ILE A 128 -19.92 -15.14 -42.65
C ILE A 128 -19.76 -13.65 -42.95
N GLY A 129 -20.88 -12.91 -42.98
CA GLY A 129 -20.85 -11.50 -43.33
C GLY A 129 -22.15 -10.77 -43.07
N GLU A 130 -22.07 -9.45 -43.05
CA GLU A 130 -23.21 -8.54 -43.01
C GLU A 130 -23.30 -7.80 -44.34
N LEU A 131 -24.49 -7.78 -44.92
CA LEU A 131 -24.78 -7.18 -46.21
C LEU A 131 -25.77 -6.03 -46.02
N THR A 132 -25.34 -4.81 -46.32
CA THR A 132 -26.20 -3.63 -46.32
C THR A 132 -26.81 -3.44 -47.69
N PHE A 133 -28.14 -3.45 -47.77
CA PHE A 133 -28.89 -3.20 -48.99
C PHE A 133 -29.71 -1.92 -48.88
N GLN A 134 -30.02 -1.33 -50.04
CA GLN A 134 -31.06 -0.32 -50.20
C GLN A 134 -32.22 -0.91 -51.01
N PHE A 135 -33.45 -0.77 -50.51
CA PHE A 135 -34.65 -1.10 -51.26
C PHE A 135 -35.14 0.11 -52.06
N SER A 136 -35.51 -0.11 -53.32
CA SER A 136 -36.23 0.85 -54.15
C SER A 136 -37.47 0.23 -54.76
N SER A 137 -38.61 0.92 -54.72
CA SER A 137 -39.87 0.43 -55.28
C SER A 137 -39.98 0.55 -56.81
N GLY A 138 -38.94 1.05 -57.49
CA GLY A 138 -38.90 1.11 -58.95
C GLY A 138 -38.90 -0.29 -59.57
N GLY A 139 -39.67 -0.51 -60.65
CA GLY A 139 -39.59 -1.74 -61.44
C GLY A 139 -40.06 -3.03 -60.76
N GLY A 140 -40.90 -2.95 -59.71
CA GLY A 140 -41.40 -4.14 -58.98
C GLY A 140 -40.66 -4.45 -57.67
N GLY A 141 -39.75 -3.56 -57.24
CA GLY A 141 -38.93 -3.74 -56.04
C GLY A 141 -37.53 -4.25 -56.41
N THR A 142 -36.52 -3.40 -56.28
CA THR A 142 -35.13 -3.74 -56.56
C THR A 142 -34.26 -3.47 -55.34
N TRP A 143 -33.27 -4.31 -55.10
CA TRP A 143 -32.30 -4.14 -54.03
C TRP A 143 -30.95 -3.79 -54.59
N ALA A 144 -30.29 -2.79 -54.02
CA ALA A 144 -28.91 -2.42 -54.34
C ALA A 144 -28.00 -2.70 -53.15
N LEU A 145 -26.96 -3.51 -53.35
CA LEU A 145 -25.90 -3.75 -52.38
C LEU A 145 -25.07 -2.46 -52.21
N ILE A 146 -24.98 -1.99 -50.97
CA ILE A 146 -24.22 -0.82 -50.58
C ILE A 146 -22.87 -1.22 -49.99
N GLN A 147 -22.87 -2.21 -49.11
CA GLN A 147 -21.68 -2.65 -48.40
C GLN A 147 -21.77 -4.13 -48.07
N GLU A 148 -20.63 -4.80 -48.17
CA GLU A 148 -20.38 -6.12 -47.60
C GLU A 148 -19.30 -5.99 -46.52
N ARG A 149 -19.60 -6.50 -45.33
CA ARG A 149 -18.70 -6.54 -44.19
C ARG A 149 -18.43 -7.99 -43.81
N VAL A 150 -17.16 -8.38 -43.77
CA VAL A 150 -16.76 -9.73 -43.35
C VAL A 150 -16.96 -9.88 -41.84
N LEU A 151 -17.60 -10.97 -41.42
CA LEU A 151 -17.78 -11.37 -40.02
C LEU A 151 -17.08 -12.70 -39.69
N LEU A 152 -16.33 -13.27 -40.65
CA LEU A 152 -15.51 -14.46 -40.41
C LEU A 152 -14.56 -14.26 -39.22
N GLY A 153 -14.44 -15.28 -38.38
CA GLY A 153 -13.62 -15.24 -37.16
C GLY A 153 -14.22 -14.46 -35.98
N HIS A 154 -15.38 -13.83 -36.15
CA HIS A 154 -16.12 -13.21 -35.05
C HIS A 154 -17.07 -14.23 -34.42
N PHE A 155 -17.06 -14.34 -33.10
CA PHE A 155 -18.11 -15.07 -32.40
C PHE A 155 -19.41 -14.27 -32.49
N PRO A 156 -20.58 -14.94 -32.61
CA PRO A 156 -21.87 -14.26 -32.51
C PRO A 156 -22.00 -13.66 -31.10
N ILE A 157 -21.71 -12.36 -30.96
CA ILE A 157 -21.80 -11.61 -29.70
C ILE A 157 -23.19 -10.97 -29.61
N LEU A 158 -23.70 -10.90 -28.38
CA LEU A 158 -24.99 -10.32 -27.97
C LEU A 158 -25.07 -8.79 -28.07
N ILE A 159 -24.20 -8.12 -28.85
CA ILE A 159 -24.09 -6.65 -28.90
C ILE A 159 -23.88 -6.20 -30.35
N PRO A 160 -24.90 -5.60 -31.00
CA PRO A 160 -24.76 -5.02 -32.34
C PRO A 160 -24.00 -3.69 -32.31
N GLY A 161 -23.35 -3.35 -33.42
CA GLY A 161 -22.65 -2.08 -33.65
C GLY A 161 -21.14 -2.26 -33.87
N GLY A 162 -20.75 -2.37 -35.13
CA GLY A 162 -19.35 -2.45 -35.57
C GLY A 162 -18.56 -1.18 -35.21
N GLY A 163 -17.57 -1.36 -34.34
CA GLY A 163 -16.62 -0.31 -33.98
C GLY A 163 -15.33 -0.93 -33.47
N THR A 164 -14.34 -1.00 -34.36
CA THR A 164 -12.93 -1.33 -34.08
C THR A 164 -12.67 -2.78 -33.67
N THR A 165 -11.64 -3.37 -34.28
CA THR A 165 -10.90 -4.51 -33.74
C THR A 165 -10.27 -4.12 -32.40
N THR A 166 -11.10 -4.04 -31.37
CA THR A 166 -10.64 -4.13 -29.99
C THR A 166 -11.33 -5.38 -29.49
N ILE A 167 -10.54 -6.41 -29.23
CA ILE A 167 -10.96 -7.54 -28.41
C ILE A 167 -11.61 -6.90 -27.18
N ILE A 168 -12.94 -6.91 -27.07
CA ILE A 168 -13.61 -6.45 -25.86
C ILE A 168 -13.39 -7.55 -24.83
N SER A 169 -12.23 -7.51 -24.18
CA SER A 169 -11.89 -8.31 -23.01
C SER A 169 -12.40 -7.64 -21.73
N THR A 170 -13.55 -6.97 -21.81
CA THR A 170 -14.20 -6.33 -20.66
C THR A 170 -15.36 -7.22 -20.24
N PHE A 171 -15.22 -7.83 -19.08
CA PHE A 171 -16.24 -8.67 -18.47
C PHE A 171 -16.73 -7.97 -17.20
N VAL A 172 -18.00 -8.17 -16.84
CA VAL A 172 -18.46 -7.78 -15.49
C VAL A 172 -17.71 -8.63 -14.45
N ASP A 173 -17.50 -8.11 -13.25
CA ASP A 173 -16.68 -8.75 -12.21
C ASP A 173 -17.03 -10.24 -11.96
N SER A 174 -18.31 -10.56 -11.88
CA SER A 174 -18.86 -11.90 -11.69
C SER A 174 -18.74 -12.85 -12.89
N SER A 175 -18.29 -12.37 -14.05
CA SER A 175 -18.15 -13.22 -15.26
C SER A 175 -16.84 -14.00 -15.31
N PHE A 176 -15.88 -13.73 -14.42
CA PHE A 176 -14.62 -14.48 -14.35
C PHE A 176 -14.23 -14.77 -12.89
N GLU A 177 -14.23 -16.05 -12.54
CA GLU A 177 -13.79 -16.54 -11.24
C GLU A 177 -13.01 -17.84 -11.43
N ILE A 178 -11.91 -18.01 -10.70
CA ILE A 178 -11.11 -19.23 -10.72
C ILE A 178 -11.58 -20.10 -9.55
N PHE A 179 -12.04 -21.33 -9.82
CA PHE A 179 -12.44 -22.28 -8.79
C PHE A 179 -11.40 -23.38 -8.58
N GLY A 180 -11.37 -23.93 -7.37
CA GLY A 180 -10.49 -25.04 -7.03
C GLY A 180 -10.82 -26.30 -7.83
N ASN A 181 -9.80 -26.96 -8.37
CA ASN A 181 -9.95 -28.18 -9.17
C ASN A 181 -10.45 -29.41 -8.36
N LEU A 182 -10.35 -29.37 -7.04
CA LEU A 182 -10.82 -30.43 -6.13
C LEU A 182 -12.02 -30.01 -5.28
N ASP A 183 -12.34 -28.71 -5.26
CA ASP A 183 -13.37 -28.10 -4.41
C ASP A 183 -13.78 -26.77 -5.06
N ASP A 184 -14.92 -26.79 -5.74
CA ASP A 184 -15.45 -25.65 -6.50
C ASP A 184 -16.00 -24.53 -5.61
N THR A 185 -16.19 -24.81 -4.31
CA THR A 185 -16.56 -23.80 -3.31
C THR A 185 -15.42 -22.84 -3.00
N LYS A 186 -14.17 -23.22 -3.30
CA LYS A 186 -12.99 -22.37 -3.16
C LYS A 186 -12.78 -21.56 -4.43
N ARG A 187 -12.86 -20.24 -4.32
CA ARG A 187 -12.90 -19.34 -5.49
C ARG A 187 -11.98 -18.15 -5.31
N ILE A 188 -11.39 -17.68 -6.39
CA ILE A 188 -10.70 -16.39 -6.49
C ILE A 188 -11.58 -15.50 -7.37
N ALA A 189 -12.15 -14.47 -6.76
CA ALA A 189 -13.01 -13.48 -7.42
C ALA A 189 -12.28 -12.14 -7.57
N PHE A 190 -12.64 -11.40 -8.60
CA PHE A 190 -12.14 -10.05 -8.86
C PHE A 190 -13.34 -9.10 -8.75
N GLN A 191 -13.31 -8.07 -7.90
CA GLN A 191 -14.44 -7.14 -7.71
C GLN A 191 -14.06 -5.69 -8.03
N ALA A 192 -15.02 -4.93 -8.57
CA ALA A 192 -14.85 -3.51 -8.88
C ALA A 192 -15.74 -2.57 -8.05
N ASP A 193 -16.69 -3.09 -7.27
CA ASP A 193 -17.72 -2.32 -6.56
C ASP A 193 -17.17 -1.19 -5.66
N SER A 194 -15.98 -1.35 -5.10
CA SER A 194 -15.35 -0.36 -4.22
C SER A 194 -14.55 0.72 -4.97
N ILE A 195 -14.43 0.64 -6.30
CA ILE A 195 -13.73 1.62 -7.12
C ILE A 195 -14.69 2.76 -7.47
N THR A 196 -14.28 4.01 -7.24
CA THR A 196 -15.09 5.18 -7.59
C THR A 196 -15.45 5.22 -9.08
N THR A 197 -16.70 5.55 -9.40
CA THR A 197 -17.22 5.65 -10.77
C THR A 197 -16.29 6.44 -11.69
N GLY A 198 -16.03 5.89 -12.88
CA GLY A 198 -15.15 6.50 -13.89
C GLY A 198 -13.65 6.30 -13.64
N THR A 199 -13.27 5.58 -12.58
CA THR A 199 -11.85 5.28 -12.28
C THR A 199 -11.44 3.90 -12.79
N THR A 200 -10.24 3.80 -13.36
CA THR A 200 -9.60 2.51 -13.70
C THR A 200 -8.39 2.28 -12.82
N ARG A 201 -8.25 1.06 -12.27
CA ARG A 201 -7.02 0.61 -11.59
C ARG A 201 -6.28 -0.36 -12.51
N ILE A 202 -4.96 -0.16 -12.64
CA ILE A 202 -4.10 -0.99 -13.49
C ILE A 202 -3.25 -1.87 -12.59
N ILE A 203 -3.28 -3.19 -12.83
CA ILE A 203 -2.35 -4.16 -12.22
C ILE A 203 -1.27 -4.46 -13.25
N THR A 204 -0.04 -4.04 -12.96
CA THR A 204 1.13 -4.39 -13.79
C THR A 204 1.83 -5.58 -13.16
N MET A 205 1.98 -6.67 -13.91
CA MET A 205 2.68 -7.86 -13.44
C MET A 205 4.20 -7.67 -13.56
N ALA A 206 4.93 -8.18 -12.56
CA ALA A 206 6.38 -8.29 -12.64
C ALA A 206 6.78 -9.44 -13.57
N ASP A 207 7.97 -9.36 -14.16
CA ASP A 207 8.53 -10.43 -15.00
C ASP A 207 9.17 -11.54 -14.16
N VAL A 208 8.44 -12.01 -13.14
CA VAL A 208 8.79 -13.10 -12.22
C VAL A 208 7.50 -13.72 -11.69
N ASN A 209 7.58 -14.93 -11.13
CA ASN A 209 6.44 -15.51 -10.43
C ASN A 209 6.02 -14.65 -9.24
N VAL A 210 4.72 -14.39 -9.12
CA VAL A 210 4.12 -13.65 -8.01
C VAL A 210 3.40 -14.62 -7.08
N ASP A 211 3.85 -14.71 -5.83
CA ASP A 211 3.12 -15.40 -4.77
C ASP A 211 2.27 -14.39 -3.99
N LEU A 212 0.95 -14.54 -4.03
CA LEU A 212 0.03 -13.62 -3.34
C LEU A 212 -0.05 -13.89 -1.82
N ALA A 213 0.44 -15.03 -1.33
CA ALA A 213 0.54 -15.29 0.12
C ALA A 213 1.48 -14.29 0.81
N ASP A 214 2.46 -13.76 0.08
CA ASP A 214 3.37 -12.72 0.58
C ASP A 214 2.64 -11.41 0.89
N ILE A 215 1.58 -11.07 0.14
CA ILE A 215 0.76 -9.86 0.41
C ILE A 215 0.02 -10.00 1.74
N ALA A 216 -0.55 -11.18 2.02
CA ALA A 216 -1.19 -11.46 3.30
C ALA A 216 -0.21 -11.39 4.47
N THR A 217 1.05 -11.79 4.23
CA THR A 217 2.15 -11.68 5.19
C THR A 217 2.68 -10.24 5.31
N ASN A 218 2.50 -9.40 4.28
CA ASN A 218 3.00 -8.03 4.28
C ASN A 218 2.27 -7.12 5.28
N ASN A 219 1.06 -7.47 5.74
CA ASN A 219 0.46 -6.83 6.90
C ASN A 219 1.33 -6.95 8.17
N ALA A 220 2.14 -8.01 8.29
CA ALA A 220 3.09 -8.20 9.38
C ALA A 220 4.41 -7.43 9.17
N LYS A 221 4.80 -7.10 7.93
CA LYS A 221 6.00 -6.30 7.63
C LYS A 221 5.78 -4.79 7.70
N VAL A 222 4.53 -4.32 7.76
CA VAL A 222 4.23 -2.92 8.13
C VAL A 222 4.43 -2.67 9.64
N SER A 223 4.58 -3.72 10.46
CA SER A 223 4.80 -3.58 11.91
C SER A 223 6.28 -3.60 12.34
N ASN A 224 7.23 -3.84 11.43
CA ASN A 224 8.65 -3.87 11.78
C ASN A 224 9.45 -2.98 10.85
N VAL A 225 9.10 -1.70 10.89
CA VAL A 225 9.87 -0.69 10.18
C VAL A 225 11.20 -0.51 10.92
N THR A 226 12.30 -0.92 10.31
CA THR A 226 13.60 -0.32 10.60
C THR A 226 13.54 1.13 10.15
N HIS A 227 13.07 2.02 11.03
CA HIS A 227 13.09 3.45 10.80
C HIS A 227 14.49 3.98 11.09
N THR A 228 15.13 4.58 10.09
CA THR A 228 16.36 5.37 10.27
C THR A 228 16.04 6.87 10.40
N GLY A 229 14.82 7.22 10.84
CA GLY A 229 14.30 8.59 10.97
C GLY A 229 13.08 8.66 11.91
N ASP A 230 12.52 9.86 12.12
CA ASP A 230 11.40 10.08 13.07
C ASP A 230 10.14 9.27 12.73
N VAL A 231 9.57 8.63 13.74
CA VAL A 231 8.31 7.87 13.65
C VAL A 231 7.17 8.74 14.17
N THR A 232 6.53 9.51 13.28
CA THR A 232 5.48 10.51 13.64
C THR A 232 4.04 10.08 13.26
N GLY A 233 3.77 8.78 13.14
CA GLY A 233 2.44 8.24 12.86
C GLY A 233 1.58 7.99 14.11
N ALA A 234 0.24 7.98 13.95
CA ALA A 234 -0.75 7.87 15.03
C ALA A 234 -0.70 6.58 15.90
N THR A 235 0.17 5.62 15.57
CA THR A 235 0.47 4.46 16.41
C THR A 235 1.89 4.64 16.95
N ALA A 236 2.01 5.17 18.17
CA ALA A 236 3.29 5.34 18.83
C ALA A 236 4.10 4.03 18.84
N LEU A 237 5.41 4.12 18.58
CA LEU A 237 6.33 3.02 18.81
C LEU A 237 6.36 2.70 20.31
N THR A 238 5.67 1.65 20.72
CA THR A 238 5.74 1.15 22.10
C THR A 238 6.97 0.26 22.19
N LEU A 239 8.09 0.82 22.68
CA LEU A 239 9.23 0.01 23.07
C LEU A 239 8.87 -0.71 24.38
N ASP A 240 8.86 -2.05 24.40
CA ASP A 240 8.82 -2.77 25.67
C ASP A 240 10.14 -2.53 26.39
N LEU A 241 10.14 -1.62 27.35
CA LEU A 241 11.32 -1.27 28.14
C LEU A 241 11.82 -2.46 28.98
N ASN A 242 11.00 -3.51 29.18
CA ASN A 242 11.43 -4.75 29.84
C ASN A 242 12.34 -5.61 28.95
N ASN A 243 12.39 -5.33 27.63
CA ASN A 243 13.25 -6.02 26.67
C ASN A 243 14.60 -5.31 26.47
N LEU A 244 14.77 -4.09 27.00
CA LEU A 244 16.08 -3.48 27.14
C LEU A 244 16.74 -4.16 28.34
N GLY A 245 17.81 -4.94 28.09
CA GLY A 245 18.48 -5.71 29.13
C GLY A 245 18.90 -4.84 30.32
N THR A 246 19.05 -5.44 31.50
CA THR A 246 19.59 -4.73 32.66
C THR A 246 21.05 -4.38 32.42
N GLU A 247 21.31 -3.13 32.07
CA GLU A 247 22.68 -2.61 31.97
C GLU A 247 23.25 -2.40 33.38
N THR A 248 24.33 -3.12 33.71
CA THR A 248 24.98 -3.05 35.03
C THR A 248 26.13 -2.04 35.09
N SER A 249 26.48 -1.44 33.95
CA SER A 249 27.55 -0.45 33.83
C SER A 249 27.22 0.50 32.69
N ILE A 250 27.50 1.78 32.88
CA ILE A 250 27.38 2.81 31.86
C ILE A 250 28.80 3.13 31.37
N ALA A 251 29.10 2.89 30.10
CA ALA A 251 30.39 3.23 29.51
C ALA A 251 30.41 4.70 29.04
N SER A 252 31.61 5.26 28.88
CA SER A 252 31.78 6.57 28.26
C SER A 252 31.31 6.51 26.80
N GLY A 253 30.32 7.34 26.45
CA GLY A 253 29.73 7.41 25.11
C GLY A 253 28.39 6.69 24.94
N ASP A 254 27.91 5.96 25.95
CA ASP A 254 26.54 5.41 25.94
C ASP A 254 25.50 6.55 25.96
N PHE A 255 24.23 6.24 25.71
CA PHE A 255 23.13 7.20 25.83
C PHE A 255 22.09 6.72 26.85
N LEU A 256 21.75 7.57 27.83
CA LEU A 256 20.62 7.32 28.73
C LEU A 256 19.36 7.93 28.14
N ALA A 257 18.32 7.13 27.92
CA ALA A 257 17.00 7.65 27.56
C ALA A 257 16.27 8.10 28.83
N MET A 258 15.93 9.39 28.93
CA MET A 258 15.11 9.95 29.99
C MET A 258 13.86 10.61 29.40
N VAL A 259 12.72 10.46 30.08
CA VAL A 259 11.43 11.07 29.70
C VAL A 259 11.15 12.19 30.70
N ASP A 260 11.14 13.44 30.22
CA ASP A 260 10.64 14.59 31.01
C ASP A 260 9.11 14.58 31.03
N ILE A 261 8.51 15.07 32.12
CA ILE A 261 7.05 15.04 32.31
C ILE A 261 6.31 16.13 31.52
N THR A 262 7.04 17.08 30.92
CA THR A 262 6.46 18.23 30.19
C THR A 262 6.88 18.36 28.72
N ASP A 263 7.82 17.56 28.23
CA ASP A 263 8.36 17.69 26.88
C ASP A 263 7.79 16.66 25.90
N SER A 264 7.45 17.11 24.69
CA SER A 264 6.88 16.30 23.61
C SER A 264 7.86 16.06 22.45
N GLY A 265 9.12 16.46 22.60
CA GLY A 265 10.26 16.03 21.78
C GLY A 265 11.35 15.47 22.69
N SER A 266 11.96 14.34 22.36
CA SER A 266 12.96 13.73 23.25
C SER A 266 14.28 14.51 23.19
N GLU A 267 14.44 15.56 24.00
CA GLU A 267 15.70 16.27 24.21
C GLU A 267 16.67 15.44 25.08
N LYS A 268 17.31 14.45 24.44
CA LYS A 268 18.25 13.50 25.08
C LYS A 268 19.33 14.22 25.89
N ILE A 269 19.54 13.82 27.16
CA ILE A 269 20.68 14.24 27.97
C ILE A 269 21.82 13.24 27.74
N THR A 270 22.97 13.69 27.23
CA THR A 270 24.16 12.83 27.11
C THR A 270 24.78 12.56 28.49
N PHE A 271 25.57 11.49 28.65
CA PHE A 271 26.31 11.30 29.90
C PHE A 271 27.27 12.45 30.22
N ASP A 272 27.79 13.17 29.22
CA ASP A 272 28.61 14.37 29.45
C ASP A 272 27.78 15.50 30.07
N ASN A 273 26.53 15.66 29.65
CA ASN A 273 25.59 16.62 30.24
C ASN A 273 25.13 16.20 31.64
N LEU A 274 24.85 14.91 31.85
CA LEU A 274 24.47 14.37 33.16
C LEU A 274 25.64 14.44 34.15
N GLN A 275 26.84 14.04 33.70
CA GLN A 275 28.08 14.17 34.47
C GLN A 275 28.34 15.63 34.80
N ALA A 276 28.23 16.56 33.85
CA ALA A 276 28.38 17.99 34.14
C ALA A 276 27.42 18.45 35.25
N ASN A 277 26.20 17.93 35.35
CA ASN A 277 25.28 18.26 36.44
C ASN A 277 25.57 17.51 37.76
N ILE A 278 26.16 16.32 37.70
CA ILE A 278 26.55 15.54 38.89
C ILE A 278 27.92 15.98 39.46
N VAL A 279 28.84 16.50 38.63
CA VAL A 279 30.22 16.85 39.04
C VAL A 279 30.62 18.33 38.84
N LYS A 280 29.87 19.19 38.12
CA LYS A 280 30.09 20.65 38.21
C LYS A 280 29.28 21.22 39.36
N THR A 281 29.89 21.32 40.53
CA THR A 281 29.81 22.46 41.48
C THR A 281 28.46 23.16 41.74
N GLY A 282 27.31 22.59 41.39
CA GLY A 282 26.01 23.01 41.87
C GLY A 282 25.87 22.55 43.32
N ALA A 283 25.22 23.35 44.15
CA ALA A 283 24.94 22.96 45.52
C ALA A 283 24.18 21.63 45.54
N LEU A 284 24.82 20.56 46.02
CA LEU A 284 24.12 19.39 46.52
C LEU A 284 23.41 19.85 47.79
N ASN A 285 22.16 20.31 47.67
CA ASN A 285 21.42 20.93 48.77
C ASN A 285 21.20 19.98 49.97
N SER A 286 21.40 18.68 49.77
CA SER A 286 21.49 17.65 50.80
C SER A 286 22.03 16.36 50.18
N GLY A 287 22.83 15.60 50.93
CA GLY A 287 23.31 14.28 50.53
C GLY A 287 24.13 13.63 51.64
N SER A 288 23.94 12.34 51.90
CA SER A 288 24.80 11.56 52.78
C SER A 288 25.56 10.50 51.97
N ILE A 289 26.86 10.44 52.17
CA ILE A 289 27.67 9.32 51.69
C ILE A 289 27.65 8.27 52.80
N THR A 290 26.81 7.24 52.67
CA THR A 290 26.57 6.26 53.75
C THR A 290 27.67 5.18 53.81
N SER A 291 28.17 4.72 52.66
CA SER A 291 29.38 3.88 52.51
C SER A 291 29.70 3.67 51.02
N GLY A 292 30.88 3.13 50.69
CA GLY A 292 31.21 2.68 49.33
C GLY A 292 32.03 3.66 48.48
N PHE A 293 32.25 4.88 48.96
CA PHE A 293 33.24 5.79 48.38
C PHE A 293 34.59 5.58 49.09
N GLY A 294 35.68 5.62 48.32
CA GLY A 294 37.03 5.63 48.87
C GLY A 294 37.36 6.97 49.54
N ASN A 295 38.65 7.33 49.56
CA ASN A 295 39.07 8.65 50.03
C ASN A 295 38.39 9.75 49.21
N ILE A 296 37.82 10.76 49.88
CA ILE A 296 37.28 11.95 49.21
C ILE A 296 38.44 12.93 49.03
N ASP A 297 38.92 13.08 47.80
CA ASP A 297 39.88 14.13 47.43
C ASP A 297 39.12 15.42 47.07
N ILE A 298 39.26 16.43 47.91
CA ILE A 298 38.68 17.77 47.70
C ILE A 298 39.64 18.72 46.96
N GLY A 299 40.84 18.24 46.60
CA GLY A 299 41.91 19.04 46.03
C GLY A 299 42.36 20.16 46.97
N SER A 300 42.44 21.38 46.46
CA SER A 300 42.75 22.59 47.23
C SER A 300 41.52 23.32 47.79
N SER A 301 40.33 22.71 47.70
CA SER A 301 39.07 23.32 48.15
C SER A 301 38.97 23.34 49.68
N THR A 302 38.14 24.23 50.21
CA THR A 302 37.84 24.29 51.65
C THR A 302 36.67 23.38 52.02
N ILE A 303 36.76 22.70 53.15
CA ILE A 303 35.59 22.07 53.80
C ILE A 303 34.91 23.15 54.65
N ASP A 304 33.75 23.65 54.21
CA ASP A 304 32.89 24.52 55.02
C ASP A 304 31.81 23.66 55.70
N ALA A 305 32.15 23.13 56.88
CA ALA A 305 31.29 22.25 57.66
C ALA A 305 31.19 22.76 59.10
N GLY A 306 30.01 22.60 59.72
CA GLY A 306 29.81 22.99 61.11
C GLY A 306 30.66 22.16 62.08
N THR A 307 30.45 20.84 62.11
CA THR A 307 31.26 19.91 62.91
C THR A 307 31.81 18.83 62.00
N ILE A 308 33.13 18.65 62.04
CA ILE A 308 33.81 17.53 61.38
C ILE A 308 34.04 16.46 62.45
N ASP A 309 33.24 15.39 62.42
CA ASP A 309 33.40 14.23 63.30
C ASP A 309 34.17 13.14 62.54
N GLY A 310 35.41 12.90 62.93
CA GLY A 310 36.30 11.96 62.29
C GLY A 310 37.14 11.22 63.32
N THR A 311 37.38 9.93 63.08
CA THR A 311 38.18 9.08 63.98
C THR A 311 39.64 9.54 64.11
N ALA A 312 40.18 10.27 63.13
CA ALA A 312 41.47 10.95 63.19
C ALA A 312 41.51 12.14 62.22
N VAL A 313 41.85 13.33 62.72
CA VAL A 313 42.12 14.52 61.90
C VAL A 313 43.63 14.76 61.91
N THR A 314 44.29 14.49 60.78
CA THR A 314 45.74 14.75 60.67
C THR A 314 45.95 16.21 60.26
N ALA A 315 46.40 17.01 61.22
CA ALA A 315 46.70 18.42 61.04
C ALA A 315 48.02 18.63 60.28
N THR A 316 48.05 19.49 59.26
CA THR A 316 49.31 20.01 58.74
C THR A 316 49.87 21.09 59.67
N THR A 317 51.15 21.43 59.52
CA THR A 317 51.91 22.38 60.38
C THR A 317 51.22 23.73 60.61
N GLN A 318 50.35 24.18 59.69
CA GLN A 318 49.60 25.43 59.85
C GLN A 318 48.52 25.37 60.94
N LEU A 319 47.79 24.26 61.08
CA LEU A 319 46.74 24.15 62.10
C LEU A 319 47.35 24.12 63.50
N VAL A 320 48.48 23.42 63.65
CA VAL A 320 49.25 23.38 64.90
C VAL A 320 49.78 24.77 65.27
N SER A 321 50.25 25.55 64.28
CA SER A 321 50.71 26.93 64.50
C SER A 321 49.59 27.88 64.94
N ASN A 322 48.39 27.75 64.37
CA ASN A 322 47.27 28.61 64.74
C ASN A 322 46.74 28.26 66.13
N ILE A 323 46.60 26.97 66.45
CA ILE A 323 46.24 26.52 67.80
C ILE A 323 47.27 27.03 68.83
N TRP A 324 48.57 26.95 68.52
CA TRP A 324 49.60 27.46 69.42
C TRP A 324 49.54 28.99 69.56
N LYS A 325 49.31 29.74 68.48
CA LYS A 325 49.13 31.19 68.54
C LYS A 325 47.95 31.58 69.41
N ASP A 326 46.81 30.90 69.27
CA ASP A 326 45.62 31.19 70.07
C ASP A 326 45.82 30.83 71.55
N ILE A 327 46.57 29.75 71.85
CA ILE A 327 46.97 29.39 73.22
C ILE A 327 47.94 30.43 73.80
N ASN A 328 48.94 30.89 73.05
CA ASN A 328 49.90 31.89 73.51
C ASN A 328 49.30 33.30 73.60
N ALA A 329 48.28 33.60 72.80
CA ALA A 329 47.51 34.84 72.87
C ALA A 329 46.49 34.85 74.02
N LEU A 330 46.28 33.69 74.67
CA LEU A 330 45.57 33.61 75.93
C LEU A 330 46.44 34.30 76.99
N ASP A 331 46.16 35.58 77.25
CA ASP A 331 46.68 36.30 78.42
C ASP A 331 46.14 35.59 79.67
N VAL A 332 46.84 34.55 80.10
CA VAL A 332 46.62 33.93 81.41
C VAL A 332 47.06 34.98 82.42
N LYS A 333 46.14 35.88 82.75
CA LYS A 333 46.22 36.68 83.97
C LYS A 333 46.13 35.71 85.12
N ALA A 334 47.25 35.06 85.45
CA ALA A 334 47.47 34.57 86.78
C ALA A 334 47.41 35.82 87.66
N GLU A 335 46.26 36.04 88.30
CA GLU A 335 46.09 37.09 89.29
C GLU A 335 46.93 36.68 90.51
N TYR A 336 48.23 36.92 90.40
CA TYR A 336 49.18 36.67 91.45
C TYR A 336 49.24 37.93 92.31
N THR A 337 48.53 37.92 93.43
CA THR A 337 48.45 39.02 94.41
C THR A 337 49.71 39.10 95.27
N GLY A 338 50.89 39.10 94.63
CA GLY A 338 52.18 39.18 95.29
C GLY A 338 53.23 39.79 94.39
N SER A 339 53.73 40.96 94.76
CA SER A 339 54.83 41.67 94.11
C SER A 339 56.11 40.82 94.11
N GLN A 340 56.58 40.38 92.94
CA GLN A 340 58.00 40.15 92.67
C GLN A 340 58.34 40.48 91.21
N THR A 341 59.39 41.26 91.06
CA THR A 341 60.08 41.59 89.82
C THR A 341 60.87 40.38 89.33
N GLY A 342 60.25 39.56 88.48
CA GLY A 342 60.91 38.50 87.72
C GLY A 342 60.11 38.23 86.46
N HIS A 343 60.68 38.51 85.29
CA HIS A 343 60.10 38.08 84.03
C HIS A 343 60.08 36.54 84.01
N ALA A 344 58.91 35.95 83.77
CA ALA A 344 58.83 34.54 83.40
C ALA A 344 59.45 34.40 82.00
N ASP A 345 60.57 33.70 81.92
CA ASP A 345 61.18 33.34 80.65
C ASP A 345 60.38 32.19 80.04
N PHE A 346 59.77 32.44 78.88
CA PHE A 346 59.06 31.45 78.06
C PHE A 346 59.85 31.17 76.76
N ASP A 347 61.18 31.28 76.81
CA ASP A 347 62.06 30.54 75.91
C ASP A 347 61.79 29.05 76.15
N GLY A 348 61.10 28.40 75.21
CA GLY A 348 60.63 27.01 75.31
C GLY A 348 61.72 25.95 75.31
N THR A 349 62.75 26.09 76.16
CA THR A 349 63.85 25.13 76.30
C THR A 349 64.09 24.62 77.74
N ASP A 350 63.43 25.16 78.78
CA ASP A 350 63.59 24.68 80.16
C ASP A 350 62.27 24.19 80.79
N ASP A 351 62.21 22.89 81.12
CA ASP A 351 61.01 22.15 81.55
C ASP A 351 60.87 22.05 83.08
N SER A 352 61.38 23.04 83.83
CA SER A 352 61.26 23.05 85.29
C SER A 352 61.02 24.43 85.88
N VAL A 353 59.79 24.64 86.39
CA VAL A 353 59.46 25.77 87.25
C VAL A 353 59.99 25.48 88.65
N SER A 354 61.20 25.96 88.95
CA SER A 354 61.79 25.92 90.28
C SER A 354 61.28 27.10 91.11
N ILE A 355 60.27 26.89 91.96
CA ILE A 355 59.91 27.83 93.02
C ILE A 355 60.83 27.52 94.20
N ALA A 356 61.89 28.31 94.40
CA ALA A 356 62.74 28.15 95.58
C ALA A 356 61.97 28.55 96.85
N ASP A 357 61.98 27.66 97.84
CA ASP A 357 61.27 27.79 99.11
C ASP A 357 61.68 29.02 99.93
N ARG A 358 60.67 29.59 100.60
CA ARG A 358 60.75 30.70 101.54
C ARG A 358 61.44 30.24 102.83
N GLU A 359 62.69 30.65 103.08
CA GLU A 359 63.29 30.48 104.40
C GLU A 359 62.63 31.38 105.45
N GLU A 360 62.47 30.79 106.64
CA GLU A 360 61.74 31.27 107.80
C GLU A 360 62.32 32.54 108.44
N TYR A 361 61.40 33.27 109.05
CA TYR A 361 61.62 34.36 109.98
C TYR A 361 62.24 33.85 111.30
N ASP A 362 63.48 34.26 111.57
CA ASP A 362 64.10 34.28 112.90
C ASP A 362 64.52 35.72 113.17
N GLY A 363 63.85 36.35 114.13
CA GLY A 363 64.26 37.64 114.66
C GLY A 363 65.19 37.47 115.85
N THR A 364 66.40 38.03 115.77
CA THR A 364 67.14 38.56 116.93
C THR A 364 68.17 39.64 116.53
N GLY A 365 68.18 40.76 117.26
CA GLY A 365 69.46 41.43 117.62
C GLY A 365 69.91 42.71 116.90
N VAL A 366 69.37 43.86 117.34
CA VAL A 366 70.06 45.11 117.74
C VAL A 366 71.44 45.45 117.12
N PHE A 367 71.53 46.47 116.24
CA PHE A 367 71.87 47.88 116.56
C PHE A 367 71.56 48.78 115.35
#